data_AF-A0A1X9SPK9-F1
#
_entry.id   AF-A0A1X9SPK9-F1
#
_cell.length_a   1.000
_cell.length_b   1.000
_cell.length_c   1.000
_cell.angle_alpha   90.00
_cell.angle_beta   90.00
_cell.angle_gamma   90.00
#
_symmetry.space_group_name_H-M   'P 1'
#
loop_
_entity.id
_entity.type
_entity.pdbx_description
1 polymer ?
#
loop_
_entity_poly.entity_id
_entity_poly.type
_entity_poly.pdbx_seq_one_letter_code
_entity_poly.pdbx_strand_id
1 'polypeptide(L)' 'MDEKELVKKQIEEFLAARGRFFEVLDASVPKKGNSTAFDFDACNEPSLKALYKEFYAYDYAIRKMLPHIYKKFDLSFNV' A
#
# COMPACT_ATOMS: atom_id res chain seq x y z
N MET A 1 -26.64 -0.36 6.87
CA MET A 1 -25.43 0.39 6.46
C MET A 1 -25.67 0.78 5.01
N ASP A 2 -25.61 2.07 4.69
CA ASP A 2 -25.73 2.50 3.30
C ASP A 2 -24.48 2.09 2.49
N GLU A 3 -24.59 2.14 1.16
CA GLU A 3 -23.51 1.72 0.26
C GLU A 3 -22.25 2.58 0.42
N LYS A 4 -22.39 3.89 0.68
CA LYS A 4 -21.27 4.82 0.88
C LYS A 4 -20.47 4.45 2.13
N GLU A 5 -21.15 4.19 3.24
CA GLU A 5 -20.52 3.78 4.50
C GLU A 5 -19.86 2.40 4.40
N LEU A 6 -20.47 1.46 3.66
CA LEU A 6 -19.84 0.17 3.37
C LEU A 6 -18.53 0.35 2.58
N VAL A 7 -18.58 1.12 1.49
CA VAL A 7 -17.43 1.38 0.62
C VAL A 7 -16.33 2.12 1.36
N LYS A 8 -16.69 3.11 2.19
CA LYS A 8 -15.75 3.82 3.06
C LYS A 8 -15.01 2.85 3.98
N LYS A 9 -15.74 2.01 4.71
CA LYS A 9 -15.15 1.02 5.63
C LYS A 9 -14.21 0.05 4.90
N GLN A 10 -14.60 -0.46 3.73
CA GLN A 10 -13.76 -1.35 2.94
C GLN A 10 -12.46 -0.68 2.47
N ILE A 11 -12.51 0.61 2.12
CA ILE A 11 -11.32 1.37 1.76
C ILE A 11 -10.42 1.58 2.99
N GLU A 12 -10.97 1.91 4.16
CA GLU A 12 -10.19 2.04 5.40
C GLU A 12 -9.50 0.72 5.76
N GLU A 13 -10.21 -0.40 5.65
CA GLU A 13 -9.65 -1.74 5.87
C GLU A 13 -8.52 -2.06 4.88
N PHE A 14 -8.71 -1.71 3.59
CA PHE A 14 -7.68 -1.85 2.57
C PHE A 14 -6.43 -1.00 2.88
N LEU A 15 -6.62 0.27 3.22
CA LEU A 15 -5.52 1.20 3.55
C LEU A 15 -4.77 0.74 4.81
N ALA A 16 -5.48 0.26 5.83
CA ALA A 16 -4.88 -0.30 7.03
C ALA A 16 -4.08 -1.58 6.74
N ALA A 17 -4.61 -2.48 5.89
CA ALA A 17 -3.89 -3.67 5.47
C ALA A 17 -2.62 -3.35 4.68
N ARG A 18 -2.72 -2.34 3.80
CA ARG A 18 -1.57 -1.79 3.06
C ARG A 18 -0.52 -1.23 4.00
N GLY A 19 -0.92 -0.45 5.01
CA GLY A 19 -0.02 0.08 6.04
C GLY A 19 0.75 -1.02 6.77
N ARG A 20 0.04 -2.04 7.29
CA ARG A 20 0.65 -3.20 7.96
C ARG A 20 1.66 -3.94 7.07
N PHE A 21 1.39 -4.06 5.77
CA PHE A 21 2.35 -4.67 4.84
C PHE A 21 3.65 -3.85 4.75
N PHE A 22 3.55 -2.52 4.68
CA PHE A 22 4.73 -1.66 4.66
C PHE A 22 5.50 -1.65 5.99
N GLU A 23 4.83 -1.76 7.13
CA GLU A 23 5.48 -1.95 8.45
C GLU A 23 6.32 -3.24 8.49
N VAL A 24 5.81 -4.34 7.92
CA VAL A 24 6.57 -5.61 7.81
C VAL A 24 7.79 -5.44 6.92
N LEU A 25 7.65 -4.72 5.80
CA LEU A 25 8.79 -4.42 4.93
C LEU A 25 9.81 -3.50 5.62
N ASP A 26 9.37 -2.49 6.36
CA ASP A 26 10.25 -1.58 7.12
C ASP A 26 11.07 -2.33 8.18
N ALA A 27 10.47 -3.34 8.82
CA ALA A 27 11.18 -4.18 9.78
C ALA A 27 12.20 -5.15 9.12
N SER A 28 12.00 -5.48 7.85
CA SER A 28 12.73 -6.55 7.15
C SER A 28 13.75 -6.06 6.13
N VAL A 29 13.56 -4.84 5.60
CA VAL A 29 14.35 -4.27 4.51
C VAL A 29 14.92 -2.92 4.95
N PRO A 30 16.26 -2.77 4.97
CA PRO A 30 16.90 -1.50 5.28
C PRO A 30 16.42 -0.38 4.35
N LYS A 31 16.54 0.87 4.81
CA LYS A 31 16.28 2.05 3.96
C LYS A 31 17.56 2.50 3.26
N LYS A 32 17.40 3.06 2.06
CA LYS A 32 18.51 3.56 1.26
C LYS A 32 18.95 4.93 1.77
N GLY A 33 20.02 4.96 2.57
CA GLY A 33 20.54 6.19 3.19
C GLY A 33 19.47 6.93 3.98
N ASN A 34 19.33 8.24 3.76
CA ASN A 34 18.32 9.08 4.42
C ASN A 34 16.99 9.17 3.65
N SER A 35 16.66 8.17 2.83
CA SER A 35 15.41 8.14 2.05
C SER A 35 14.38 7.18 2.64
N THR A 36 13.13 7.30 2.20
CA THR A 36 12.05 6.34 2.52
C THR A 36 12.09 5.09 1.62
N ALA A 37 12.97 5.06 0.63
CA ALA A 37 13.08 3.95 -0.32
C ALA A 37 13.75 2.74 0.33
N PHE A 38 13.22 1.56 0.04
CA PHE A 38 13.80 0.28 0.46
C PHE A 38 15.11 -0.01 -0.27
N ASP A 39 16.12 -0.42 0.47
CA ASP A 39 17.39 -0.92 -0.03
C ASP A 39 17.36 -2.45 -0.09
N PHE A 40 16.79 -2.97 -1.18
CA PHE A 40 16.77 -4.41 -1.44
C PHE A 40 18.15 -4.96 -1.82
N ASP A 41 19.11 -4.12 -2.19
CA ASP A 41 20.46 -4.56 -2.51
C ASP A 41 21.26 -4.83 -1.22
N ALA A 42 20.89 -4.17 -0.12
CA ALA A 42 21.37 -4.45 1.24
C ALA A 42 20.54 -5.52 1.99
N CYS A 43 19.56 -6.15 1.32
CA CYS A 43 18.74 -7.20 1.92
C CYS A 43 19.37 -8.59 1.69
N ASN A 44 19.47 -9.41 2.74
CA ASN A 44 20.02 -10.76 2.66
C ASN A 44 19.08 -11.78 2.00
N GLU A 45 17.84 -11.38 1.66
CA GLU A 45 16.83 -12.24 1.05
C GLU A 45 16.51 -11.77 -0.39
N PRO A 46 17.17 -12.34 -1.42
CA PRO A 46 17.01 -11.91 -2.81
C PRO A 46 15.59 -12.06 -3.33
N SER A 47 14.82 -13.02 -2.83
CA SER A 47 13.44 -13.27 -3.26
C SER A 47 12.50 -12.11 -2.89
N LEU A 48 12.81 -11.34 -1.85
CA LEU A 48 11.97 -10.26 -1.35
C LEU A 48 11.85 -9.09 -2.33
N LYS A 49 12.91 -8.81 -3.11
CA LYS A 49 12.88 -7.79 -4.17
C LYS A 49 11.91 -8.13 -5.28
N ALA A 50 11.92 -9.40 -5.71
CA ALA A 50 11.00 -9.89 -6.73
C ALA A 50 9.55 -9.89 -6.24
N LEU A 51 9.32 -10.37 -5.01
CA LEU A 51 8.00 -10.34 -4.38
C LEU A 51 7.46 -8.92 -4.23
N TYR A 52 8.28 -7.99 -3.75
CA TYR A 52 7.89 -6.59 -3.60
C TYR A 52 7.51 -5.96 -4.94
N LYS A 53 8.23 -6.29 -6.02
CA LYS A 53 7.91 -5.79 -7.36
C LYS A 53 6.52 -6.22 -7.82
N GLU A 54 6.17 -7.50 -7.64
CA GLU A 54 4.84 -8.02 -7.98
C GLU A 54 3.74 -7.37 -7.11
N PHE A 55 3.97 -7.28 -5.80
CA PHE A 55 3.06 -6.58 -4.88
C PHE A 55 2.87 -5.12 -5.29
N TYR A 56 3.95 -4.40 -5.61
CA TYR A 56 3.88 -2.98 -5.96
C TYR A 56 3.08 -2.75 -7.24
N ALA A 57 3.22 -3.64 -8.24
CA ALA A 57 2.41 -3.58 -9.46
C ALA A 57 0.91 -3.74 -9.17
N TYR A 58 0.56 -4.70 -8.30
CA TYR A 58 -0.81 -4.90 -7.83
C TYR A 58 -1.35 -3.70 -7.04
N ASP A 59 -0.59 -3.23 -6.04
CA ASP A 59 -0.93 -2.05 -5.21
C ASP A 59 -1.14 -0.81 -6.07
N TYR A 60 -0.27 -0.60 -7.06
CA TYR A 60 -0.38 0.53 -7.99
C TYR A 60 -1.65 0.47 -8.85
N ALA A 61 -2.00 -0.72 -9.36
CA ALA A 61 -3.22 -0.90 -10.15
C ALA A 61 -4.48 -0.58 -9.30
N ILE A 62 -4.53 -1.01 -8.04
CA ILE A 62 -5.64 -0.69 -7.13
C ILE A 62 -5.68 0.81 -6.84
N ARG A 63 -4.53 1.42 -6.48
CA ARG A 63 -4.48 2.85 -6.17
C ARG A 63 -4.93 3.74 -7.32
N LYS A 64 -4.73 3.32 -8.57
CA LYS A 64 -5.28 4.04 -9.73
C LYS A 64 -6.81 4.05 -9.77
N MET A 65 -7.47 3.04 -9.23
CA MET A 65 -8.93 2.97 -9.19
C MET A 65 -9.52 3.82 -8.05
N LEU A 66 -8.79 4.00 -6.94
CA LEU A 66 -9.28 4.68 -5.74
C LEU A 66 -9.80 6.11 -6.00
N PRO A 67 -9.11 7.01 -6.75
CA PRO A 67 -9.64 8.35 -7.03
C PRO A 67 -11.02 8.35 -7.70
N HIS A 68 -11.28 7.38 -8.59
CA HIS A 68 -12.57 7.25 -9.24
C HIS A 68 -13.66 6.82 -8.26
N ILE A 69 -13.33 5.90 -7.35
CA ILE A 69 -14.23 5.45 -6.27
C ILE A 69 -14.50 6.61 -5.31
N TYR A 70 -13.47 7.34 -4.90
CA TYR A 70 -13.58 8.48 -3.99
C TYR A 70 -14.51 9.55 -4.58
N LYS A 71 -14.33 9.89 -5.86
CA LYS A 71 -15.19 10.83 -6.57
C LYS A 71 -16.64 10.34 -6.66
N LYS A 72 -16.86 9.04 -6.94
CA LYS A 72 -18.21 8.48 -7.10
C LYS A 72 -19.01 8.51 -5.80
N PHE A 73 -18.36 8.24 -4.67
CA PHE A 73 -19.00 8.15 -3.36
C PHE A 73 -18.84 9.41 -2.51
N ASP A 74 -18.20 10.46 -3.03
CA ASP A 74 -17.87 11.69 -2.31
C ASP A 74 -17.15 11.38 -0.99
N LEU A 75 -16.01 10.68 -1.11
CA LEU A 75 -15.15 10.26 -0.02
C LEU A 75 -13.81 11.02 -0.06
N SER A 76 -13.25 11.30 1.12
CA SER A 76 -11.93 11.88 1.28
C SER A 76 -11.18 11.11 2.37
N PHE A 77 -9.94 10.71 2.07
CA PHE A 77 -9.05 10.02 3.00
C PHE A 77 -7.77 10.84 3.14
N ASN A 78 -7.34 11.09 4.38
CA ASN A 78 -5.99 11.57 4.66
C ASN A 78 -5.07 10.35 4.66
N VAL A 79 -4.33 10.15 3.56
CA VAL A 79 -3.38 9.04 3.38
C VAL A 79 -1.99 9.59 3.14
#